data_AF-A0AAW5XUJ6-F1
#
_entry.id   AF-A0AAW5XUJ6-F1
#
_cell.length_a   1.000
_cell.length_b   1.000
_cell.length_c   1.000
_cell.angle_alpha   90.00
_cell.angle_beta   90.00
_cell.angle_gamma   90.00
#
_symmetry.space_group_name_H-M   'P 1'
#
loop_
_entity.id
_entity.type
_entity.pdbx_description
1 polymer ?
#
loop_
_entity_poly.entity_id
_entity_poly.type
_entity_poly.pdbx_seq_one_letter_code
_entity_poly.pdbx_strand_id
1 'polypeptide(L)'
;MRKHKVKENRGGTLSLIDALTNVELQRECSACRSLKLAEDFQKFTSGHLRAQCRGCYTKIQREVNQKYRLNRKIKNFNDRAIEKELEGDFTIEDYNELISFANGKCMLSGDVLTPETMQLDHVVALSKLVVGSTASNVWLVHKRVNEKKWIHSLIDYLTSEHGASVVDKKRLTQSINYLAGKAGVTFEEYIDLLVESEKIALVGKTFFNK
;
A
#
# COMPACT_ATOMS: atom_id res chain seq x y z
N MET A 1 36.35 -24.22 -35.48
CA MET A 1 35.72 -24.73 -34.24
C MET A 1 35.45 -23.56 -33.30
N ARG A 2 34.21 -23.38 -32.81
CA ARG A 2 33.94 -22.41 -31.73
C ARG A 2 34.63 -22.89 -30.47
N LYS A 3 35.51 -22.07 -29.89
CA LYS A 3 36.19 -22.36 -28.62
C LYS A 3 35.32 -21.78 -27.50
N HIS A 4 35.11 -22.55 -26.45
CA HIS A 4 34.35 -22.11 -25.27
C HIS A 4 35.28 -22.04 -24.06
N LYS A 5 34.98 -21.14 -23.13
CA LYS A 5 35.71 -21.00 -21.86
C LYS A 5 34.74 -20.99 -20.70
N VAL A 6 35.16 -21.56 -19.57
CA VAL A 6 34.46 -21.42 -18.29
C VAL A 6 34.94 -20.15 -17.58
N LYS A 7 34.00 -19.34 -17.12
CA LYS A 7 34.22 -18.11 -16.37
C LYS A 7 33.54 -18.20 -15.01
N GLU A 8 34.28 -17.92 -13.96
CA GLU A 8 33.71 -17.72 -12.62
C GLU A 8 33.20 -16.28 -12.45
N ASN A 9 32.00 -16.13 -11.88
CA ASN A 9 31.39 -14.83 -11.63
C ASN A 9 31.59 -14.39 -10.17
N ARG A 10 31.43 -13.09 -9.89
CA ARG A 10 31.56 -12.49 -8.54
C ARG A 10 30.63 -13.05 -7.45
N GLY A 11 29.73 -13.98 -7.79
CA GLY A 11 28.86 -14.70 -6.85
C GLY A 11 29.17 -16.20 -6.71
N GLY A 12 30.34 -16.66 -7.19
CA GLY A 12 30.74 -18.08 -7.13
C GLY A 12 29.92 -18.99 -8.05
N THR A 13 29.31 -18.44 -9.10
CA THR A 13 28.59 -19.21 -10.13
C THR A 13 29.44 -19.30 -11.40
N LEU A 14 29.32 -20.40 -12.11
CA LEU A 14 30.04 -20.62 -13.36
C LEU A 14 29.22 -20.21 -14.59
N SER A 15 29.90 -19.67 -15.60
CA SER A 15 29.34 -19.35 -16.92
C SER A 15 30.15 -20.04 -18.02
N LEU A 16 29.48 -20.56 -19.03
CA LEU A 16 30.09 -20.95 -20.30
C LEU A 16 30.01 -19.76 -21.26
N ILE A 17 31.16 -19.28 -21.71
CA ILE A 17 31.28 -18.15 -22.63
C ILE A 17 31.90 -18.58 -23.95
N ASP A 18 31.50 -17.93 -25.04
CA ASP A 18 32.20 -18.01 -26.32
C ASP A 18 33.57 -17.31 -26.18
N ALA A 19 34.65 -18.01 -26.50
CA ALA A 19 36.01 -17.53 -26.23
C ALA A 19 36.45 -16.37 -27.14
N LEU A 20 35.76 -16.16 -28.27
CA LEU A 20 36.09 -15.09 -29.22
C LEU A 20 35.31 -13.82 -28.91
N THR A 21 34.03 -13.96 -28.59
CA THR A 21 33.11 -12.83 -28.39
C THR A 21 32.86 -12.49 -26.92
N ASN A 22 33.30 -13.34 -26.00
CA ASN A 22 32.97 -13.29 -24.56
C ASN A 22 31.46 -13.31 -24.25
N VAL A 23 30.62 -13.67 -25.23
CA VAL A 23 29.18 -13.79 -25.04
C VAL A 23 28.88 -14.99 -24.16
N GLU A 24 28.04 -14.76 -23.14
CA GLU A 24 27.60 -15.82 -22.24
C GLU A 24 26.54 -16.69 -22.93
N LEU A 25 26.82 -17.98 -23.04
CA LEU A 25 25.95 -18.97 -23.68
C LEU A 25 25.12 -19.71 -22.64
N GLN A 26 25.75 -20.07 -21.51
CA GLN A 26 25.12 -20.73 -20.38
C GLN A 26 25.64 -20.15 -19.07
N ARG A 27 24.80 -20.21 -18.04
CA ARG A 27 25.14 -19.81 -16.68
C ARG A 27 24.52 -20.76 -15.67
N GLU A 28 25.26 -21.01 -14.62
CA GLU A 28 24.78 -21.69 -13.42
C GLU A 28 23.88 -20.73 -12.63
N CYS A 29 22.64 -21.16 -12.38
CA CYS A 29 21.72 -20.40 -11.53
C CYS A 29 22.21 -20.40 -10.08
N SER A 30 22.35 -19.22 -9.46
CA SER A 30 22.80 -19.11 -8.06
C SER A 30 21.84 -19.72 -7.04
N ALA A 31 20.57 -19.94 -7.40
CA ALA A 31 19.54 -20.49 -6.51
C ALA A 31 19.40 -22.02 -6.64
N CYS A 32 19.26 -22.55 -7.85
CA CYS A 32 19.07 -23.99 -8.06
C CYS A 32 20.33 -24.74 -8.49
N ARG A 33 21.47 -24.04 -8.65
CA ARG A 33 22.77 -24.60 -9.02
C ARG A 33 22.80 -25.38 -10.34
N SER A 34 21.74 -25.24 -11.15
CA SER A 34 21.64 -25.87 -12.46
C SER A 34 22.23 -24.96 -13.54
N LEU A 35 22.97 -25.55 -14.47
CA LEU A 35 23.43 -24.87 -15.68
C LEU A 35 22.24 -24.67 -16.65
N LYS A 36 22.03 -23.43 -17.10
CA LYS A 36 20.88 -23.02 -17.94
C LYS A 36 21.35 -22.12 -19.09
N LEU A 37 20.54 -22.01 -20.15
CA LEU A 37 20.87 -21.15 -21.28
C LEU A 37 20.79 -19.68 -20.85
N ALA A 38 21.58 -18.81 -21.47
CA ALA A 38 21.57 -17.38 -21.16
C ALA A 38 20.18 -16.73 -21.31
N GLU A 39 19.34 -17.25 -22.21
CA GLU A 39 17.95 -16.80 -22.40
C GLU A 39 17.01 -17.13 -21.23
N ASP A 40 17.33 -18.17 -20.44
CA ASP A 40 16.60 -18.55 -19.24
C ASP A 40 16.81 -17.57 -18.08
N PHE A 41 17.67 -16.56 -18.27
CA PHE A 41 17.92 -15.49 -17.31
C PHE A 41 17.30 -14.18 -17.82
N GLN A 42 16.89 -13.32 -16.88
CA GLN A 42 16.46 -11.96 -17.22
C GLN A 42 17.72 -11.07 -17.38
N LYS A 43 17.70 -10.18 -18.36
CA LYS A 43 18.72 -9.13 -18.55
C LYS A 43 18.37 -7.89 -17.74
N PHE A 44 19.37 -7.31 -17.09
CA PHE A 44 19.30 -5.94 -16.60
C PHE A 44 19.38 -4.95 -17.76
N THR A 45 18.99 -3.69 -17.54
CA THR A 45 19.10 -2.61 -18.54
C THR A 45 20.55 -2.41 -19.01
N SER A 46 21.54 -2.69 -18.16
CA SER A 46 22.96 -2.69 -18.49
C SER A 46 23.42 -3.88 -19.34
N GLY A 47 22.51 -4.78 -19.73
CA GLY A 47 22.79 -5.95 -20.56
C GLY A 47 23.29 -7.19 -19.80
N HIS A 48 23.61 -7.07 -18.51
CA HIS A 48 24.05 -8.20 -17.69
C HIS A 48 22.90 -9.16 -17.34
N LEU A 49 23.19 -10.47 -17.28
CA LEU A 49 22.22 -11.46 -16.80
C LEU A 49 22.09 -11.41 -15.28
N ARG A 50 20.88 -11.63 -14.77
CA ARG A 50 20.62 -11.92 -13.36
C ARG A 50 21.38 -13.19 -12.91
N ALA A 51 21.61 -13.31 -11.61
CA ALA A 51 22.26 -14.49 -11.03
C ALA A 51 21.30 -15.70 -10.95
N GLN A 52 20.01 -15.44 -10.78
CA GLN A 52 18.97 -16.47 -10.73
C GLN A 52 18.31 -16.63 -12.11
N CYS A 53 18.02 -17.87 -12.50
CA CYS A 53 17.19 -18.14 -13.66
C CYS A 53 15.77 -17.61 -13.43
N ARG A 54 15.01 -17.38 -14.52
CA ARG A 54 13.66 -16.82 -14.48
C ARG A 54 12.74 -17.58 -13.52
N GLY A 55 12.73 -18.91 -13.57
CA GLY A 55 11.88 -19.73 -12.69
C GLY A 55 12.18 -19.52 -11.19
N CYS A 56 13.47 -19.57 -10.82
CA CYS A 56 13.88 -19.32 -9.43
C CYS A 56 13.58 -17.87 -9.01
N TYR A 57 13.87 -16.89 -9.87
CA TYR A 57 13.59 -15.49 -9.59
C TYR A 57 12.09 -15.26 -9.37
N THR A 58 11.23 -15.80 -10.23
CA THR A 58 9.77 -15.71 -10.09
C THR A 58 9.29 -16.33 -8.78
N LYS A 59 9.81 -17.50 -8.39
CA LYS A 59 9.47 -18.14 -7.11
C LYS A 59 9.86 -17.26 -5.92
N ILE A 60 11.11 -16.81 -5.87
CA ILE A 60 11.62 -15.92 -4.82
C ILE A 60 10.80 -14.62 -4.76
N GLN A 61 10.50 -14.01 -5.91
CA GLN A 61 9.67 -12.81 -5.97
C GLN A 61 8.27 -13.04 -5.41
N ARG A 62 7.64 -14.19 -5.69
CA ARG A 62 6.33 -14.53 -5.11
C ARG A 62 6.40 -14.63 -3.59
N GLU A 63 7.41 -15.32 -3.06
CA GLU A 63 7.63 -15.49 -1.62
C GLU A 63 7.90 -14.14 -0.93
N VAL A 64 8.76 -13.30 -1.51
CA VAL A 64 9.05 -11.95 -1.01
C VAL A 64 7.78 -11.08 -1.06
N ASN A 65 7.04 -11.10 -2.17
CA ASN A 65 5.81 -10.33 -2.30
C ASN A 65 4.74 -10.77 -1.29
N GLN A 66 4.66 -12.06 -0.98
CA GLN A 66 3.78 -12.57 0.09
C GLN A 66 4.25 -12.11 1.47
N LYS A 67 5.54 -12.28 1.78
CA LYS A 67 6.14 -11.92 3.06
C LYS A 67 5.99 -10.44 3.39
N TYR A 68 6.18 -9.57 2.40
CA TYR A 68 6.15 -8.11 2.58
C TYR A 68 4.85 -7.48 2.05
N ARG A 69 3.79 -8.26 1.86
CA ARG A 69 2.51 -7.77 1.31
C ARG A 69 1.94 -6.62 2.15
N LEU A 70 1.94 -6.77 3.48
CA LEU A 70 1.45 -5.75 4.38
C LEU A 70 2.34 -4.51 4.35
N ASN A 71 3.66 -4.67 4.45
CA ASN A 71 4.60 -3.55 4.38
C ASN A 71 4.43 -2.74 3.09
N ARG A 72 4.24 -3.41 1.95
CA ARG A 72 3.97 -2.73 0.68
C ARG A 72 2.61 -2.03 0.68
N LYS A 73 1.57 -2.65 1.26
CA LYS A 73 0.26 -2.01 1.39
C LYS A 73 0.36 -0.71 2.19
N ILE A 74 1.02 -0.73 3.34
CA ILE A 74 1.23 0.45 4.19
C ILE A 74 2.10 1.49 3.50
N LYS A 75 3.23 1.07 2.91
CA LYS A 75 4.09 1.98 2.14
C LYS A 75 3.31 2.69 1.02
N ASN A 76 2.58 1.95 0.19
CA ASN A 76 1.81 2.54 -0.90
C ASN A 76 0.71 3.48 -0.38
N PHE A 77 0.16 3.22 0.80
CA PHE A 77 -0.84 4.08 1.43
C PHE A 77 -0.22 5.39 1.93
N ASN A 78 1.01 5.34 2.45
CA ASN A 78 1.77 6.53 2.85
C ASN A 78 2.31 7.32 1.67
N ASP A 79 2.83 6.64 0.64
CA ASP A 79 3.34 7.27 -0.59
C ASP A 79 2.27 8.20 -1.22
N ARG A 80 0.99 7.80 -1.21
CA ARG A 80 -0.14 8.62 -1.71
C ARG A 80 -0.33 9.94 -0.95
N ALA A 81 -0.02 9.98 0.34
CA ALA A 81 -0.07 11.20 1.14
C ALA A 81 1.19 12.05 0.91
N ILE A 82 2.35 11.41 0.85
CA ILE A 82 3.64 12.08 0.58
C ILE A 82 3.66 12.74 -0.80
N GLU A 83 3.08 12.11 -1.83
CA GLU A 83 2.88 12.68 -3.17
C GLU A 83 2.06 13.98 -3.16
N LYS A 84 1.31 14.23 -2.08
CA LYS A 84 0.50 15.43 -1.86
C LYS A 84 1.11 16.37 -0.83
N GLU A 85 2.38 16.16 -0.47
CA GLU A 85 3.09 16.94 0.55
C GLU A 85 2.44 16.85 1.94
N LEU A 86 1.76 15.73 2.22
CA LEU A 86 1.16 15.43 3.52
C LEU A 86 1.96 14.36 4.26
N GLU A 87 1.72 14.26 5.58
CA GLU A 87 2.31 13.23 6.44
C GLU A 87 1.98 11.81 5.95
N GLY A 88 2.96 10.92 6.01
CA GLY A 88 2.83 9.52 5.58
C GLY A 88 3.55 8.59 6.55
N ASP A 89 3.16 8.64 7.81
CA ASP A 89 3.83 7.96 8.92
C ASP A 89 3.07 6.75 9.48
N PHE A 90 1.87 6.43 8.96
CA PHE A 90 1.10 5.27 9.39
C PHE A 90 1.92 3.98 9.34
N THR A 91 2.04 3.30 10.47
CA THR A 91 2.95 2.16 10.65
C THR A 91 2.23 0.80 10.59
N ILE A 92 3.01 -0.30 10.67
CA ILE A 92 2.45 -1.65 10.81
C ILE A 92 1.83 -1.82 12.19
N GLU A 93 2.43 -1.21 13.20
CA GLU A 93 1.96 -1.17 14.58
C GLU A 93 0.59 -0.49 14.65
N ASP A 94 0.44 0.67 14.01
CA ASP A 94 -0.85 1.37 13.89
C ASP A 94 -1.89 0.51 13.16
N TYR A 95 -1.50 -0.18 12.09
CA TYR A 95 -2.40 -1.10 11.38
C TYR A 95 -2.88 -2.24 12.28
N ASN A 96 -1.99 -2.86 13.05
CA ASN A 96 -2.35 -3.96 13.95
C ASN A 96 -3.27 -3.48 15.07
N GLU A 97 -3.00 -2.30 15.63
CA GLU A 97 -3.87 -1.70 16.64
C GLU A 97 -5.24 -1.36 16.06
N LEU A 98 -5.27 -0.78 14.86
CA LEU A 98 -6.51 -0.47 14.14
C LEU A 98 -7.34 -1.72 13.86
N ILE A 99 -6.70 -2.83 13.46
CA ILE A 99 -7.36 -4.13 13.28
C ILE A 99 -7.95 -4.64 14.60
N SER A 100 -7.20 -4.52 15.70
CA SER A 100 -7.63 -4.92 17.04
C SER A 100 -8.85 -4.10 17.49
N PHE A 101 -8.79 -2.77 17.36
CA PHE A 101 -9.90 -1.87 17.66
C PHE A 101 -11.12 -2.14 16.77
N ALA A 102 -10.89 -2.38 15.47
CA ALA A 102 -11.95 -2.68 14.53
C ALA A 102 -12.66 -4.00 14.88
N ASN A 103 -11.95 -4.96 15.47
CA ASN A 103 -12.44 -6.26 15.90
C ASN A 103 -13.31 -6.94 14.82
N GLY A 104 -12.80 -6.97 13.60
CA GLY A 104 -13.47 -7.55 12.44
C GLY A 104 -14.73 -6.82 11.97
N LYS A 105 -14.96 -5.56 12.38
CA LYS A 105 -16.15 -4.77 12.03
C LYS A 105 -15.81 -3.43 11.41
N CYS A 106 -16.62 -3.02 10.45
CA CYS A 106 -16.59 -1.71 9.82
C CYS A 106 -16.71 -0.61 10.88
N MET A 107 -15.83 0.39 10.82
CA MET A 107 -15.80 1.52 11.75
C MET A 107 -16.92 2.54 11.50
N LEU A 108 -17.67 2.39 10.40
CA LEU A 108 -18.86 3.19 10.10
C LEU A 108 -20.17 2.43 10.32
N SER A 109 -20.32 1.25 9.72
CA SER A 109 -21.59 0.52 9.68
C SER A 109 -21.73 -0.57 10.74
N GLY A 110 -20.63 -0.96 11.40
CA GLY A 110 -20.62 -2.11 12.32
C GLY A 110 -20.69 -3.48 11.64
N ASP A 111 -20.91 -3.53 10.31
CA ASP A 111 -20.89 -4.77 9.52
C ASP A 111 -19.59 -5.56 9.70
N VAL A 112 -19.71 -6.89 9.66
CA VAL A 112 -18.54 -7.78 9.68
C VAL A 112 -17.70 -7.57 8.41
N LEU A 113 -16.38 -7.45 8.61
CA LEU A 113 -15.38 -7.33 7.57
C LEU A 113 -14.78 -8.71 7.28
N THR A 114 -14.60 -8.98 5.99
CA THR A 114 -13.87 -10.14 5.48
C THR A 114 -12.57 -9.67 4.82
N PRO A 115 -11.59 -10.55 4.59
CA PRO A 115 -10.39 -10.21 3.82
C PRO A 115 -10.68 -9.60 2.44
N GLU A 116 -11.81 -9.96 1.83
CA GLU A 116 -12.25 -9.50 0.51
C GLU A 116 -12.96 -8.13 0.56
N THR A 117 -13.60 -7.81 1.69
CA THR A 117 -14.40 -6.58 1.84
C THR A 117 -13.72 -5.49 2.67
N MET A 118 -12.70 -5.83 3.45
CA MET A 118 -11.99 -4.88 4.30
C MET A 118 -11.12 -3.91 3.48
N GLN A 119 -11.29 -2.61 3.71
CA GLN A 119 -10.47 -1.57 3.11
C GLN A 119 -9.95 -0.59 4.17
N LEU A 120 -8.73 -0.08 3.93
CA LEU A 120 -8.23 1.12 4.60
C LEU A 120 -8.74 2.34 3.84
N ASP A 121 -9.21 3.33 4.56
CA ASP A 121 -9.67 4.60 4.01
C ASP A 121 -9.19 5.76 4.89
N HIS A 122 -9.16 6.95 4.32
CA HIS A 122 -8.86 8.19 5.02
C HIS A 122 -10.14 8.83 5.51
N VAL A 123 -10.23 9.17 6.79
CA VAL A 123 -11.39 9.85 7.38
C VAL A 123 -11.57 11.21 6.72
N VAL A 124 -10.52 12.03 6.75
CA VAL A 124 -10.32 13.22 5.95
C VAL A 124 -9.60 12.83 4.66
N ALA A 125 -10.30 12.91 3.54
CA ALA A 125 -9.76 12.55 2.23
C ALA A 125 -8.50 13.37 1.88
N LEU A 126 -7.47 12.70 1.36
CA LEU A 126 -6.20 13.34 0.96
C LEU A 126 -6.36 14.46 -0.08
N SER A 127 -7.45 14.45 -0.87
CA SER A 127 -7.76 15.52 -1.82
C SER A 127 -7.99 16.88 -1.17
N LYS A 128 -8.24 16.92 0.14
CA LYS A 128 -8.46 18.15 0.91
C LYS A 128 -7.17 18.83 1.35
N LEU A 129 -6.04 18.12 1.29
CA LEU A 129 -4.72 18.65 1.66
C LEU A 129 -4.63 19.15 3.11
N VAL A 130 -5.36 18.51 4.04
CA VAL A 130 -5.38 18.90 5.46
C VAL A 130 -4.65 17.88 6.33
N VAL A 131 -4.98 16.60 6.20
CA VAL A 131 -4.40 15.52 7.01
C VAL A 131 -3.91 14.38 6.11
N GLY A 132 -2.73 13.85 6.43
CA GLY A 132 -2.07 12.78 5.68
C GLY A 132 -2.50 11.37 6.06
N SER A 133 -1.66 10.39 5.73
CA SER A 133 -1.79 8.99 6.13
C SER A 133 -1.17 8.80 7.52
N THR A 134 -1.92 9.13 8.57
CA THR A 134 -1.52 9.04 9.98
C THR A 134 -2.48 8.16 10.78
N ALA A 135 -2.09 7.70 11.97
CA ALA A 135 -2.94 6.85 12.82
C ALA A 135 -4.29 7.49 13.19
N SER A 136 -4.37 8.83 13.23
CA SER A 136 -5.59 9.58 13.54
C SER A 136 -6.48 9.85 12.33
N ASN A 137 -6.03 9.54 11.10
CA ASN A 137 -6.80 9.77 9.88
C ASN A 137 -7.10 8.50 9.10
N VAL A 138 -6.74 7.32 9.62
CA VAL A 138 -6.92 6.04 8.93
C VAL A 138 -7.90 5.16 9.69
N TRP A 139 -8.86 4.60 8.96
CA TRP A 139 -9.84 3.67 9.52
C TRP A 139 -10.12 2.45 8.62
N LEU A 140 -10.78 1.45 9.21
CA LEU A 140 -11.20 0.22 8.52
C LEU A 140 -12.68 0.27 8.18
N VAL A 141 -12.97 0.19 6.88
CA VAL A 141 -14.33 0.29 6.35
C VAL A 141 -14.63 -0.86 5.39
N HIS A 142 -15.90 -1.16 5.21
CA HIS A 142 -16.35 -2.10 4.21
C HIS A 142 -16.20 -1.47 2.81
N LYS A 143 -15.76 -2.25 1.81
CA LYS A 143 -15.57 -1.83 0.42
C LYS A 143 -16.76 -1.01 -0.12
N ARG A 144 -17.99 -1.52 0.05
CA ARG A 144 -19.24 -0.81 -0.32
C ARG A 144 -19.36 0.60 0.28
N VAL A 145 -18.96 0.78 1.53
CA VAL A 145 -19.00 2.06 2.24
C VAL A 145 -17.93 2.98 1.67
N ASN A 146 -16.71 2.47 1.47
CA ASN A 146 -15.61 3.23 0.90
C ASN A 146 -15.91 3.70 -0.54
N GLU A 147 -16.49 2.83 -1.38
CA GLU A 147 -16.86 3.16 -2.77
C GLU A 147 -17.96 4.24 -2.85
N LYS A 148 -18.84 4.30 -1.84
CA LYS A 148 -19.91 5.30 -1.76
C LYS A 148 -19.45 6.59 -1.09
N LYS A 149 -18.51 6.52 -0.16
CA LYS A 149 -17.83 7.69 0.41
C LYS A 149 -16.93 8.34 -0.62
N TRP A 150 -16.06 7.58 -1.29
CA TRP A 150 -15.13 7.98 -2.36
C TRP A 150 -14.59 9.42 -2.25
N ILE A 151 -15.12 10.37 -3.03
CA ILE A 151 -14.72 11.79 -3.05
C ILE A 151 -15.56 12.68 -2.12
N HIS A 152 -16.65 12.15 -1.57
CA HIS A 152 -17.49 12.85 -0.63
C HIS A 152 -16.78 12.94 0.72
N SER A 153 -17.01 14.06 1.39
CA SER A 153 -16.62 14.17 2.78
C SER A 153 -17.32 13.13 3.64
N LEU A 154 -16.78 12.87 4.83
CA LEU A 154 -17.52 12.09 5.81
C LEU A 154 -18.87 12.76 6.09
N ILE A 155 -18.91 14.09 6.21
CA ILE A 155 -20.14 14.84 6.46
C ILE A 155 -21.18 14.63 5.35
N ASP A 156 -20.78 14.77 4.09
CA ASP A 156 -21.64 14.53 2.91
C ASP A 156 -22.11 13.07 2.86
N TYR A 157 -21.21 12.13 3.16
CA TYR A 157 -21.58 10.72 3.20
C TYR A 157 -22.64 10.45 4.28
N LEU A 158 -22.46 10.99 5.49
CA LEU A 158 -23.40 10.81 6.60
C LEU A 158 -24.78 11.42 6.32
N THR A 159 -24.85 12.44 5.48
CA THR A 159 -26.12 13.10 5.08
C THR A 159 -26.75 12.50 3.81
N SER A 160 -26.01 11.66 3.07
CA SER A 160 -26.54 10.93 1.92
C SER A 160 -27.56 9.85 2.33
N GLU A 161 -28.48 9.50 1.43
CA GLU A 161 -29.46 8.42 1.64
C GLU A 161 -28.77 7.10 2.04
N HIS A 162 -27.68 6.75 1.35
CA HIS A 162 -26.94 5.54 1.64
C HIS A 162 -26.31 5.58 3.03
N GLY A 163 -25.59 6.66 3.36
CA GLY A 163 -24.93 6.79 4.66
C GLY A 163 -25.93 6.79 5.81
N ALA A 164 -27.03 7.54 5.68
CA ALA A 164 -28.10 7.57 6.68
C ALA A 164 -28.73 6.19 6.94
N SER A 165 -28.78 5.33 5.92
CA SER A 165 -29.34 3.96 6.04
C SER A 165 -28.35 2.91 6.59
N VAL A 166 -27.05 3.12 6.43
CA VAL A 166 -26.01 2.09 6.70
C VAL A 166 -25.18 2.38 7.95
N VAL A 167 -25.09 3.64 8.37
CA VAL A 167 -24.23 4.04 9.50
C VAL A 167 -24.83 3.59 10.82
N ASP A 168 -24.02 2.89 11.62
CA ASP A 168 -24.30 2.65 13.02
C ASP A 168 -23.73 3.82 13.83
N LYS A 169 -24.63 4.66 14.38
CA LYS A 169 -24.24 5.85 15.14
C LYS A 169 -23.34 5.52 16.33
N LYS A 170 -23.62 4.44 17.05
CA LYS A 170 -22.83 4.03 18.22
C LYS A 170 -21.43 3.62 17.77
N ARG A 171 -21.34 2.87 16.68
CA ARG A 171 -20.05 2.45 16.11
C ARG A 171 -19.24 3.63 15.57
N LEU A 172 -19.90 4.57 14.91
CA LEU A 172 -19.27 5.80 14.43
C LEU A 172 -18.71 6.60 15.61
N THR A 173 -19.49 6.84 16.66
CA THR A 173 -19.03 7.57 17.85
C THR A 173 -17.82 6.90 18.51
N GLN A 174 -17.82 5.56 18.62
CA GLN A 174 -16.65 4.83 19.13
C GLN A 174 -15.42 5.03 18.25
N SER A 175 -15.61 5.00 16.93
CA SER A 175 -14.52 5.14 15.96
C SER A 175 -13.93 6.55 15.96
N ILE A 176 -14.78 7.59 16.06
CA ILE A 176 -14.32 8.98 16.19
C ILE A 176 -13.57 9.18 17.51
N ASN A 177 -14.05 8.64 18.63
CA ASN A 177 -13.32 8.70 19.91
C ASN A 177 -11.94 8.03 19.82
N TYR A 178 -11.84 6.89 19.15
CA TYR A 178 -10.56 6.22 18.91
C TYR A 178 -9.60 7.10 18.10
N LEU A 179 -10.09 7.70 17.01
CA LEU A 179 -9.28 8.57 16.15
C LEU A 179 -8.85 9.87 16.86
N ALA A 180 -9.74 10.45 17.68
CA ALA A 180 -9.44 11.60 18.53
C ALA A 180 -8.32 11.28 19.52
N GLY A 181 -8.40 10.11 20.18
CA GLY A 181 -7.33 9.60 21.05
C GLY A 181 -5.99 9.43 20.33
N LYS A 182 -6.01 9.00 19.06
CA LYS A 182 -4.81 8.91 18.22
C LYS A 182 -4.23 10.27 17.82
N ALA A 183 -5.06 11.29 17.70
CA ALA A 183 -4.62 12.67 17.49
C ALA A 183 -4.21 13.39 18.78
N GLY A 184 -4.46 12.79 19.96
CA GLY A 184 -4.21 13.44 21.24
C GLY A 184 -5.16 14.60 21.54
N VAL A 185 -6.35 14.58 20.95
CA VAL A 185 -7.38 15.63 21.09
C VAL A 185 -8.67 15.05 21.66
N THR A 186 -9.57 15.93 22.11
CA THR A 186 -10.92 15.57 22.55
C THR A 186 -11.81 15.16 21.36
N PHE A 187 -12.94 14.54 21.68
CA PHE A 187 -13.94 14.18 20.67
C PHE A 187 -14.41 15.42 19.90
N GLU A 188 -14.71 16.50 20.62
CA GLU A 188 -15.20 17.76 20.07
C GLU A 188 -14.15 18.40 19.15
N GLU A 189 -12.89 18.49 19.58
CA GLU A 189 -11.80 19.03 18.75
C GLU A 189 -11.58 18.21 17.48
N TYR A 190 -11.76 16.89 17.55
CA TYR A 190 -11.68 16.04 16.36
C TYR A 190 -12.85 16.28 15.41
N ILE A 191 -14.07 16.49 15.92
CA ILE A 191 -15.22 16.88 15.10
C ILE A 191 -14.96 18.25 14.42
N ASP A 192 -14.40 19.21 15.15
CA ASP A 192 -14.04 20.51 14.60
C ASP A 192 -13.02 20.37 13.46
N LEU A 193 -11.99 19.52 13.61
CA LEU A 193 -11.05 19.20 12.54
C LEU A 193 -11.76 18.67 11.28
N LEU A 194 -12.73 17.77 11.44
CA LEU A 194 -13.49 17.24 10.29
C LEU A 194 -14.28 18.36 9.58
N VAL A 195 -14.93 19.24 10.34
CA VAL A 195 -15.71 20.36 9.80
C VAL A 195 -14.81 21.39 9.12
N GLU A 196 -13.71 21.78 9.74
CA GLU A 196 -12.76 22.74 9.18
C GLU A 196 -12.10 22.19 7.91
N SER A 197 -11.81 20.89 7.88
CA SER A 197 -11.29 20.24 6.67
C SER A 197 -12.23 20.37 5.47
N GLU A 198 -13.55 20.39 5.69
CA GLU A 198 -14.53 20.64 4.63
C GLU A 198 -14.51 22.09 4.15
N LYS A 199 -14.45 23.04 5.09
CA LYS A 199 -14.42 24.46 4.76
C LYS A 199 -13.20 24.78 3.91
N ILE A 200 -12.02 24.27 4.29
CA ILE A 200 -10.77 24.43 3.54
C ILE A 200 -10.92 23.87 2.13
N ALA A 201 -11.50 22.67 1.98
CA ALA A 201 -11.71 22.04 0.68
C ALA A 201 -12.66 22.85 -0.22
N LEU A 202 -13.72 23.44 0.35
CA LEU A 202 -14.68 24.29 -0.38
C LEU A 202 -14.03 25.59 -0.87
N VAL A 203 -13.24 26.24 0.00
CA VAL A 203 -12.46 27.43 -0.35
C VAL A 203 -11.45 27.09 -1.46
N GLY A 204 -10.73 25.97 -1.33
CA GLY A 204 -9.78 25.51 -2.33
C GLY A 204 -10.40 25.34 -3.73
N LYS A 205 -11.59 24.72 -3.82
CA LYS A 205 -12.34 24.61 -5.08
C LYS A 205 -12.72 25.98 -5.66
N THR A 206 -13.13 26.90 -4.78
CA THR A 206 -13.62 28.23 -5.19
C THR A 206 -12.48 29.13 -5.71
N PHE A 207 -11.29 29.04 -5.11
CA PHE A 207 -10.16 29.91 -5.47
C PHE A 207 -9.23 29.33 -6.54
N PHE A 208 -9.05 28.01 -6.58
CA PHE A 208 -8.05 27.40 -7.45
C PHE A 208 -8.62 26.72 -8.70
N ASN A 209 -9.94 26.75 -8.92
CA ASN A 209 -10.62 26.26 -10.14
C ASN A 209 -10.00 24.94 -10.68
N LYS A 210 -9.86 23.95 -9.79
CA LYS A 210 -9.50 22.56 -10.14
C LYS A 210 -10.61 21.62 -9.69
#